data_AF-N6U572-F1
#
_entry.id   AF-N6U572-F1
#
_cell.length_a   1.000
_cell.length_b   1.000
_cell.length_c   1.000
_cell.angle_alpha   90.00
_cell.angle_beta   90.00
_cell.angle_gamma   90.00
#
_symmetry.space_group_name_H-M   'P 1'
#
loop_
_entity.id
_entity.type
_entity.pdbx_description
1 polymer ?
#
loop_
_entity_poly.entity_id
_entity_poly.type
_entity_poly.pdbx_seq_one_letter_code
_entity_poly.pdbx_strand_id
1 'polypeptide(L)'
;MNLVWVLPFLCYLRFSCACNGYSIKLVKYQNCVDDSIIKLPAKDFTVILDKECNVYGSGCVEITKDFTTANGKYQAKKAPLPLIEGEINLCELSDLLKNTPNLAEGLDVMGIPTKCPVKARKICSGTENKFSLLKYKNQIGMAAGNSEFKIEIEHDTGRSCIEIHASISKARKG
;
A
#
# COMPACT_ATOMS: atom_id res chain seq x y z
N MET A 1 16.62 43.12 -6.00
CA MET A 1 15.92 41.82 -6.11
C MET A 1 15.14 41.60 -4.82
N ASN A 2 13.83 41.90 -4.81
CA ASN A 2 13.04 41.99 -3.58
C ASN A 2 12.75 40.61 -2.98
N LEU A 3 13.41 40.27 -1.86
CA LEU A 3 13.25 39.01 -1.10
C LEU A 3 11.79 38.70 -0.72
N VAL A 4 10.94 39.73 -0.66
CA VAL A 4 9.53 39.66 -0.26
C VAL A 4 8.68 38.80 -1.20
N TRP A 5 9.06 38.68 -2.47
CA TRP A 5 8.34 37.87 -3.46
C TRP A 5 8.82 36.41 -3.52
N VAL A 6 9.99 36.10 -2.95
CA VAL A 6 10.60 34.76 -3.01
C VAL A 6 9.97 33.80 -2.00
N LEU A 7 9.62 34.32 -0.81
CA LEU A 7 8.97 33.56 0.27
C LEU A 7 7.58 33.01 -0.07
N PRO A 8 6.62 33.79 -0.62
CA PRO A 8 5.34 33.23 -1.05
C PRO A 8 5.52 32.24 -2.21
N PHE A 9 6.44 32.50 -3.15
CA PHE A 9 6.72 31.60 -4.27
C PHE A 9 7.30 30.24 -3.81
N LEU A 10 8.21 30.23 -2.83
CA LEU A 10 8.70 29.00 -2.18
C LEU A 10 7.61 28.24 -1.41
N CYS A 11 6.66 28.96 -0.79
CA CYS A 11 5.52 28.34 -0.12
C CYS A 11 4.54 27.66 -1.10
N TYR A 12 4.37 28.19 -2.33
CA TYR A 12 3.60 27.52 -3.39
C TYR A 12 4.30 26.24 -3.90
N LEU A 13 5.63 26.24 -3.98
CA LEU A 13 6.40 25.10 -4.47
C LEU A 13 6.26 23.84 -3.59
N ARG A 14 6.07 23.96 -2.27
CA ARG A 14 5.85 22.79 -1.40
C ARG A 14 4.45 22.18 -1.54
N PHE A 15 3.44 22.97 -1.88
CA PHE A 15 2.10 22.44 -2.20
C PHE A 15 2.13 21.60 -3.49
N SER A 16 3.07 21.90 -4.39
CA SER A 16 3.32 21.18 -5.64
C SER A 16 3.98 19.81 -5.46
N CYS A 17 4.32 19.36 -4.25
CA CYS A 17 4.96 18.05 -4.02
C CYS A 17 4.02 16.95 -3.51
N ALA A 18 2.74 17.26 -3.31
CA ALA A 18 1.75 16.36 -2.72
C ALA A 18 0.44 16.36 -3.53
N CYS A 19 -0.17 15.19 -3.75
CA CYS A 19 -1.42 15.10 -4.51
C CYS A 19 -2.55 15.83 -3.77
N ASN A 20 -3.01 16.94 -4.34
CA ASN A 20 -4.01 17.82 -3.70
C ASN A 20 -3.60 18.26 -2.28
N GLY A 21 -2.30 18.39 -2.04
CA GLY A 21 -1.76 18.69 -0.72
C GLY A 21 -1.81 17.54 0.27
N TYR A 22 -2.00 16.28 -0.15
CA TYR A 22 -1.94 15.09 0.70
C TYR A 22 -0.73 14.20 0.38
N SER A 23 -0.18 13.58 1.43
CA SER A 23 0.92 12.61 1.34
C SER A 23 0.57 11.34 2.11
N ILE A 24 1.06 10.20 1.62
CA ILE A 24 1.01 8.91 2.32
C ILE A 24 2.31 8.73 3.10
N LYS A 25 2.21 8.23 4.32
CA LYS A 25 3.34 7.80 5.14
C LYS A 25 3.09 6.38 5.64
N LEU A 26 4.01 5.47 5.34
CA LEU A 26 4.08 4.19 6.02
C LEU A 26 4.67 4.43 7.42
N VAL A 27 3.83 4.29 8.45
CA VAL A 27 4.21 4.56 9.85
C VAL A 27 4.99 3.40 10.41
N LYS A 28 4.49 2.18 10.18
CA LYS A 28 5.10 0.93 10.62
C LYS A 28 4.62 -0.19 9.71
N TYR A 29 5.44 -1.19 9.50
CA TYR A 29 5.01 -2.49 9.00
C TYR A 29 5.85 -3.59 9.64
N GLN A 30 5.28 -4.78 9.79
CA GLN A 30 5.97 -5.91 10.40
C GLN A 30 5.39 -7.24 9.91
N ASN A 31 6.24 -8.28 9.92
CA ASN A 31 5.75 -9.65 9.88
C ASN A 31 5.43 -10.07 11.32
N CYS A 32 4.25 -10.63 11.57
CA CYS A 32 3.84 -11.05 12.91
C CYS A 32 4.15 -12.53 13.21
N VAL A 33 4.74 -13.24 12.24
CA VAL A 33 5.32 -14.57 12.41
C VAL A 33 6.68 -14.65 11.71
N ASP A 34 7.69 -15.25 12.38
CA ASP A 34 9.09 -15.23 11.92
C ASP A 34 9.30 -15.98 10.60
N ASP A 35 8.69 -17.17 10.49
CA ASP A 35 8.73 -18.08 9.33
C ASP A 35 7.57 -17.84 8.36
N SER A 36 7.27 -16.56 8.07
CA SER A 36 6.23 -16.18 7.10
C SER A 36 6.55 -16.72 5.69
N ILE A 37 5.55 -17.30 5.01
CA ILE A 37 5.67 -17.70 3.60
C ILE A 37 5.78 -16.46 2.69
N ILE A 38 4.92 -15.46 2.94
CA ILE A 38 4.98 -14.13 2.31
C ILE A 38 5.55 -13.17 3.34
N LYS A 39 6.74 -12.64 3.06
CA LYS A 39 7.53 -11.85 4.00
C LYS A 39 7.83 -10.48 3.45
N LEU A 40 7.56 -9.45 4.27
CA LEU A 40 8.05 -8.10 4.02
C LEU A 40 9.49 -7.95 4.58
N PRO A 41 10.40 -7.28 3.85
CA PRO A 41 11.77 -7.06 4.29
C PRO A 41 11.79 -6.09 5.46
N ALA A 42 12.67 -6.29 6.43
CA ALA A 42 12.71 -5.47 7.65
C ALA A 42 12.94 -3.96 7.40
N LYS A 43 13.46 -3.59 6.23
CA LYS A 43 13.71 -2.20 5.81
C LYS A 43 13.40 -2.04 4.31
N ASP A 44 13.40 -0.79 3.86
CA ASP A 44 13.37 -0.40 2.45
C ASP A 44 12.05 -0.66 1.71
N PHE A 45 10.96 -0.91 2.43
CA PHE A 45 9.61 -0.84 1.87
C PHE A 45 9.03 0.57 2.09
N THR A 46 8.66 1.23 1.00
CA THR A 46 8.11 2.59 0.99
C THR A 46 6.88 2.64 0.09
N VAL A 47 5.93 3.50 0.46
CA VAL A 47 4.75 3.81 -0.36
C VAL A 47 4.67 5.32 -0.48
N ILE A 48 4.68 5.81 -1.72
CA ILE A 48 4.76 7.23 -2.02
C ILE A 48 3.54 7.63 -2.84
N LEU A 49 2.94 8.77 -2.46
CA LEU A 49 1.95 9.49 -3.25
C LEU A 49 2.62 10.75 -3.80
N ASP A 50 2.85 10.78 -5.11
CA ASP A 50 3.48 11.93 -5.75
C ASP A 50 2.49 13.07 -6.03
N LYS A 51 3.03 14.19 -6.53
CA LYS A 51 2.28 15.39 -6.87
C LYS A 51 1.28 15.21 -8.01
N GLU A 52 1.53 14.24 -8.88
CA GLU A 52 0.67 13.90 -10.03
C GLU A 52 -0.46 12.95 -9.61
N CYS A 53 -0.58 12.67 -8.31
CA CYS A 53 -1.53 11.72 -7.75
C CYS A 53 -1.27 10.28 -8.17
N ASN A 54 -0.02 9.95 -8.48
CA ASN A 54 0.36 8.56 -8.67
C ASN A 54 0.83 7.97 -7.35
N VAL A 55 0.44 6.72 -7.11
CA VAL A 55 0.94 5.92 -6.01
C VAL A 55 1.88 4.87 -6.58
N TYR A 56 3.02 4.72 -5.93
CA TYR A 56 3.96 3.65 -6.19
C TYR A 56 4.57 3.16 -4.88
N GLY A 57 4.88 1.87 -4.85
CA GLY A 57 5.63 1.25 -3.77
C GLY A 57 7.04 0.95 -4.26
N SER A 58 8.05 1.27 -3.45
CA SER A 58 9.40 0.80 -3.69
C SER A 58 9.80 -0.15 -2.56
N GLY A 59 10.27 -1.33 -2.94
CA GLY A 59 10.67 -2.38 -2.02
C GLY A 59 10.46 -3.76 -2.63
N CYS A 60 10.74 -4.80 -1.85
CA CYS A 60 10.54 -6.18 -2.29
C CYS A 60 9.61 -6.92 -1.33
N VAL A 61 8.92 -7.94 -1.83
CA VAL A 61 8.19 -8.94 -1.06
C VAL A 61 8.85 -10.28 -1.37
N GLU A 62 9.10 -11.07 -0.35
CA GLU A 62 9.73 -12.38 -0.50
C GLU A 62 8.70 -13.49 -0.29
N ILE A 63 8.64 -14.41 -1.24
CA ILE A 63 7.89 -15.66 -1.13
C ILE A 63 8.91 -16.75 -0.85
N THR A 64 8.96 -17.21 0.40
CA THR A 64 10.03 -18.08 0.91
C THR A 64 9.86 -19.54 0.51
N LYS A 65 8.63 -19.98 0.23
CA LYS A 65 8.30 -21.34 -0.24
C LYS A 65 7.22 -21.31 -1.30
N ASP A 66 7.22 -22.34 -2.15
CA ASP A 66 6.11 -22.61 -3.03
C ASP A 66 4.83 -22.83 -2.22
N PHE A 67 3.68 -22.42 -2.77
CA PHE A 67 2.38 -22.72 -2.19
C PHE A 67 1.33 -22.85 -3.30
N THR A 68 0.31 -23.67 -3.03
CA THR A 68 -0.82 -23.91 -3.92
C THR A 68 -2.13 -23.35 -3.37
N THR A 69 -2.18 -23.08 -2.07
CA THR A 69 -3.34 -22.47 -1.39
C THR A 69 -2.93 -21.25 -0.58
N ALA A 70 -3.86 -20.31 -0.40
CA ALA A 70 -3.64 -19.08 0.36
C ALA A 70 -4.96 -18.49 0.85
N ASN A 71 -5.49 -19.03 1.94
CA ASN A 71 -6.71 -18.55 2.60
C ASN A 71 -6.35 -17.63 3.74
N GLY A 72 -6.94 -16.44 3.81
CA GLY A 72 -6.58 -15.45 4.79
C GLY A 72 -7.75 -14.77 5.47
N LYS A 73 -7.45 -14.14 6.60
CA LYS A 73 -8.33 -13.27 7.36
C LYS A 73 -7.70 -11.90 7.41
N TYR A 74 -8.47 -10.87 7.10
CA TYR A 74 -8.00 -9.49 7.14
C TYR A 74 -8.78 -8.70 8.18
N GLN A 75 -8.11 -7.69 8.74
CA GLN A 75 -8.68 -6.68 9.62
C GLN A 75 -8.20 -5.31 9.16
N ALA A 76 -9.12 -4.39 8.93
CA ALA A 76 -8.85 -3.02 8.55
C ALA A 76 -9.52 -2.08 9.56
N LYS A 77 -8.73 -1.20 10.16
CA LYS A 77 -9.18 -0.25 11.17
C LYS A 77 -8.82 1.16 10.76
N LYS A 78 -9.81 2.05 10.76
CA LYS A 78 -9.64 3.47 10.46
C LYS A 78 -10.68 4.27 11.24
N ALA A 79 -10.26 4.96 12.30
CA ALA A 79 -11.20 5.80 13.06
C ALA A 79 -11.79 6.91 12.17
N PRO A 80 -13.10 7.24 12.30
CA PRO A 80 -14.08 6.71 13.27
C PRO A 80 -14.87 5.48 12.77
N LEU A 81 -14.47 4.85 11.66
CA LEU A 81 -15.17 3.70 11.12
C LEU A 81 -15.02 2.48 12.06
N PRO A 82 -16.03 1.59 12.11
CA PRO A 82 -15.91 0.33 12.82
C PRO A 82 -14.78 -0.52 12.23
N LEU A 83 -14.30 -1.49 13.01
CA LEU A 83 -13.37 -2.51 12.51
C LEU A 83 -14.05 -3.26 11.36
N ILE A 84 -13.37 -3.32 10.22
CA ILE A 84 -13.80 -4.12 9.08
C ILE A 84 -12.95 -5.39 9.10
N GLU A 85 -13.59 -6.54 9.11
CA GLU A 85 -12.91 -7.83 9.05
C GLU A 85 -13.62 -8.76 8.08
N GLY A 86 -12.87 -9.73 7.56
CA GLY A 86 -13.41 -10.70 6.63
C GLY A 86 -12.37 -11.73 6.21
N GLU A 87 -12.82 -12.63 5.33
CA GLU A 87 -12.01 -13.70 4.77
C GLU A 87 -11.65 -13.38 3.32
N ILE A 88 -10.49 -13.85 2.87
CA ILE A 88 -9.99 -13.63 1.52
C ILE A 88 -9.25 -14.88 1.04
N ASN A 89 -9.49 -15.28 -0.20
CA ASN A 89 -8.69 -16.31 -0.86
C ASN A 89 -7.79 -15.63 -1.89
N LEU A 90 -6.47 -15.60 -1.64
CA LEU A 90 -5.51 -14.96 -2.54
C LEU A 90 -5.33 -15.73 -3.86
N CYS A 91 -5.66 -17.03 -3.88
CA CYS A 91 -5.65 -17.82 -5.11
C CYS A 91 -6.85 -17.51 -6.02
N GLU A 92 -7.95 -17.01 -5.45
CA GLU A 92 -9.19 -16.63 -6.14
C GLU A 92 -9.36 -15.10 -6.23
N LEU A 93 -8.30 -14.36 -5.95
CA LEU A 93 -8.32 -12.91 -5.88
C LEU A 93 -8.83 -12.30 -7.20
N SER A 94 -8.52 -12.93 -8.34
CA SER A 94 -9.00 -12.46 -9.65
C SER A 94 -10.51 -12.27 -9.74
N ASP A 95 -11.32 -13.05 -9.01
CA ASP A 95 -12.79 -12.90 -9.03
C ASP A 95 -13.26 -11.69 -8.20
N LEU A 96 -12.59 -11.42 -7.07
CA LEU A 96 -12.80 -10.19 -6.29
C LEU A 96 -12.36 -8.94 -7.06
N LEU A 97 -11.27 -9.05 -7.82
CA LEU A 97 -10.68 -7.95 -8.58
C LEU A 97 -11.53 -7.54 -9.79
N LYS A 98 -12.32 -8.45 -10.38
CA LYS A 98 -13.30 -8.11 -11.44
C LYS A 98 -14.28 -7.02 -10.99
N ASN A 99 -14.66 -7.02 -9.72
CA ASN A 99 -15.59 -6.05 -9.14
C ASN A 99 -14.88 -4.83 -8.53
N THR A 100 -13.54 -4.84 -8.47
CA THR A 100 -12.71 -3.79 -7.84
C THR A 100 -11.50 -3.45 -8.72
N PRO A 101 -11.69 -2.83 -9.89
CA PRO A 101 -10.62 -2.64 -10.89
C PRO A 101 -9.42 -1.83 -10.37
N ASN A 102 -9.63 -0.92 -9.41
CA ASN A 102 -8.54 -0.13 -8.81
C ASN A 102 -7.62 -0.97 -7.93
N LEU A 103 -8.19 -1.95 -7.22
CA LEU A 103 -7.41 -2.87 -6.40
C LEU A 103 -6.61 -3.79 -7.32
N ALA A 104 -7.19 -4.17 -8.46
CA ALA A 104 -6.52 -4.98 -9.47
C ALA A 104 -5.28 -4.28 -10.02
N GLU A 105 -5.43 -3.02 -10.42
CA GLU A 105 -4.35 -2.17 -10.93
C GLU A 105 -3.24 -1.99 -9.89
N GLY A 106 -3.59 -1.76 -8.62
CA GLY A 106 -2.61 -1.61 -7.54
C GLY A 106 -1.82 -2.89 -7.26
N LEU A 107 -2.47 -4.06 -7.29
CA LEU A 107 -1.79 -5.35 -7.08
C LEU A 107 -0.88 -5.73 -8.24
N ASP A 108 -1.33 -5.44 -9.48
CA ASP A 108 -0.56 -5.66 -10.69
C ASP A 108 0.71 -4.80 -10.72
N VAL A 109 0.59 -3.52 -10.38
CA VAL A 109 1.71 -2.58 -10.21
C VAL A 109 2.74 -3.06 -9.17
N MET A 110 2.28 -3.75 -8.13
CA MET A 110 3.14 -4.31 -7.09
C MET A 110 3.68 -5.71 -7.42
N GLY A 111 3.31 -6.28 -8.57
CA GLY A 111 3.72 -7.61 -9.02
C GLY A 111 3.22 -8.75 -8.13
N ILE A 112 2.19 -8.49 -7.31
CA ILE A 112 1.66 -9.48 -6.36
C ILE A 112 0.90 -10.55 -7.15
N PRO A 113 1.24 -11.84 -7.00
CA PRO A 113 0.56 -12.91 -7.70
C PRO A 113 -0.92 -12.97 -7.29
N THR A 114 -1.80 -13.01 -8.27
CA THR A 114 -3.26 -13.04 -8.09
C THR A 114 -3.86 -14.43 -8.36
N LYS A 115 -3.00 -15.42 -8.63
CA LYS A 115 -3.34 -16.81 -8.93
C LYS A 115 -2.31 -17.76 -8.35
N CYS A 116 -2.77 -18.95 -8.01
CA CYS A 116 -1.95 -20.08 -7.58
C CYS A 116 -1.82 -21.11 -8.73
N PRO A 117 -0.80 -21.99 -8.72
CA PRO A 117 0.26 -22.10 -7.71
C PRO A 117 1.30 -20.97 -7.83
N VAL A 118 1.92 -20.61 -6.71
CA VAL A 118 2.94 -19.57 -6.63
C VAL A 118 4.28 -20.19 -6.26
N LYS A 119 5.32 -19.80 -6.99
CA LYS A 119 6.70 -20.24 -6.74
C LYS A 119 7.45 -19.31 -5.79
N ALA A 120 8.35 -19.88 -5.00
CA ALA A 120 9.28 -19.14 -4.18
C ALA A 120 10.08 -18.17 -5.05
N ARG A 121 9.98 -16.88 -4.73
CA ARG A 121 10.61 -15.79 -5.49
C ARG A 121 10.62 -14.52 -4.69
N LYS A 122 11.52 -13.61 -5.07
CA LYS A 122 11.52 -12.23 -4.60
C LYS A 122 10.87 -11.35 -5.66
N ILE A 123 9.84 -10.61 -5.27
CA ILE A 123 9.10 -9.68 -6.13
C ILE A 123 9.51 -8.29 -5.70
N CYS A 124 10.14 -7.53 -6.57
CA CYS A 124 10.53 -6.15 -6.28
C CYS A 124 9.75 -5.21 -7.18
N SER A 125 9.31 -4.08 -6.62
CA SER A 125 8.75 -2.98 -7.38
C SER A 125 9.56 -1.71 -7.09
N GLY A 126 9.75 -0.90 -8.11
CA GLY A 126 10.39 0.41 -8.03
C GLY A 126 9.41 1.54 -8.36
N THR A 127 9.96 2.69 -8.75
CA THR A 127 9.16 3.87 -9.06
C THR A 127 8.52 3.84 -10.46
N GLU A 128 8.86 2.83 -11.27
CA GLU A 128 8.41 2.65 -12.65
C GLU A 128 6.95 2.20 -12.74
N ASN A 129 6.49 1.36 -11.81
CA ASN A 129 5.12 0.88 -11.79
C ASN A 129 4.31 1.79 -10.86
N LYS A 130 3.40 2.57 -11.46
CA LYS A 130 2.57 3.51 -10.72
C LYS A 130 1.11 3.31 -11.10
N PHE A 131 0.21 3.46 -10.12
CA PHE A 131 -1.23 3.56 -10.39
C PHE A 131 -1.73 4.97 -10.09
N SER A 132 -2.67 5.47 -10.88
CA SER A 132 -3.14 6.86 -10.77
C SER A 132 -4.39 7.00 -9.89
N LEU A 133 -4.30 7.83 -8.85
CA LEU A 133 -5.41 8.28 -8.03
C LEU A 133 -6.05 9.57 -8.54
N LEU A 134 -5.71 10.03 -9.75
CA LEU A 134 -6.19 11.32 -10.27
C LEU A 134 -7.73 11.44 -10.24
N LYS A 135 -8.45 10.36 -10.56
CA LYS A 135 -9.92 10.31 -10.49
C LYS A 135 -10.48 10.48 -9.07
N TYR A 136 -9.68 10.19 -8.05
CA TYR A 136 -10.03 10.32 -6.63
C TYR A 136 -9.40 11.55 -5.97
N LYS A 137 -8.70 12.41 -6.72
CA LYS A 137 -7.96 13.57 -6.19
C LYS A 137 -8.77 14.42 -5.20
N ASN A 138 -10.05 14.64 -5.50
CA ASN A 138 -10.95 15.45 -4.67
C ASN A 138 -11.51 14.68 -3.46
N GLN A 139 -11.40 13.35 -3.44
CA GLN A 139 -11.89 12.47 -2.38
C GLN A 139 -10.77 11.99 -1.44
N ILE A 140 -9.49 12.23 -1.75
CA ILE A 140 -8.34 11.79 -0.91
C ILE A 140 -8.46 12.27 0.54
N GLY A 141 -9.07 13.43 0.79
CA GLY A 141 -9.33 13.92 2.14
C GLY A 141 -10.18 12.98 2.99
N MET A 142 -11.06 12.17 2.39
CA MET A 142 -11.84 11.15 3.10
C MET A 142 -10.96 10.01 3.63
N ALA A 143 -9.83 9.76 2.97
CA ALA A 143 -8.86 8.75 3.38
C ALA A 143 -7.85 9.29 4.41
N ALA A 144 -7.90 10.59 4.75
CA ALA A 144 -7.01 11.21 5.73
C ALA A 144 -7.15 10.59 7.13
N GLY A 145 -6.06 10.57 7.90
CA GLY A 145 -5.93 9.92 9.19
C GLY A 145 -5.11 8.63 9.13
N ASN A 146 -5.04 7.95 10.27
CA ASN A 146 -4.32 6.70 10.42
C ASN A 146 -5.21 5.52 10.04
N SER A 147 -4.62 4.54 9.37
CA SER A 147 -5.23 3.27 9.01
C SER A 147 -4.29 2.15 9.43
N GLU A 148 -4.87 1.10 10.01
CA GLU A 148 -4.17 -0.12 10.38
C GLU A 148 -4.78 -1.26 9.55
N PHE A 149 -3.92 -2.07 8.96
CA PHE A 149 -4.30 -3.25 8.20
C PHE A 149 -3.50 -4.45 8.71
N LYS A 150 -4.20 -5.52 9.04
CA LYS A 150 -3.61 -6.81 9.41
C LYS A 150 -4.15 -7.86 8.47
N ILE A 151 -3.28 -8.75 8.00
CA ILE A 151 -3.67 -9.94 7.26
C ILE A 151 -2.92 -11.16 7.78
N GLU A 152 -3.65 -12.22 8.03
CA GLU A 152 -3.13 -13.55 8.38
C GLU A 152 -3.52 -14.50 7.27
N ILE A 153 -2.57 -15.29 6.75
CA ILE A 153 -2.79 -16.18 5.62
C ILE A 153 -2.28 -17.57 5.99
N GLU A 154 -3.11 -18.57 5.75
CA GLU A 154 -2.79 -19.98 5.81
C GLU A 154 -2.50 -20.49 4.40
N HIS A 155 -1.32 -21.08 4.25
CA HIS A 155 -0.86 -21.75 3.05
C HIS A 155 -0.78 -23.25 3.31
N ASP A 156 -0.77 -24.06 2.26
CA ASP A 156 -0.47 -25.50 2.33
C ASP A 156 0.94 -25.79 2.86
N THR A 157 1.85 -24.81 2.79
CA THR A 157 3.27 -24.95 3.19
C THR A 157 3.68 -24.12 4.41
N GLY A 158 2.73 -23.46 5.07
CA GLY A 158 2.97 -22.67 6.29
C GLY A 158 1.96 -21.54 6.49
N ARG A 159 2.37 -20.49 7.21
CA ARG A 159 1.54 -19.32 7.50
C ARG A 159 2.27 -18.03 7.16
N SER A 160 1.52 -16.96 6.94
CA SER A 160 2.04 -15.60 6.79
C SER A 160 1.23 -14.65 7.66
N CYS A 161 1.87 -13.64 8.23
CA CYS A 161 1.17 -12.57 8.95
C CYS A 161 1.85 -11.25 8.69
N ILE A 162 1.08 -10.27 8.23
CA ILE A 162 1.56 -8.92 7.91
C ILE A 162 0.67 -7.89 8.60
N GLU A 163 1.29 -6.95 9.30
CA GLU A 163 0.65 -5.76 9.85
C GLU A 163 1.25 -4.51 9.22
N ILE A 164 0.39 -3.59 8.78
CA ILE A 164 0.75 -2.34 8.12
C ILE A 164 -0.02 -1.20 8.79
N HIS A 165 0.72 -0.18 9.20
CA HIS A 165 0.19 1.06 9.74
C HIS A 165 0.56 2.18 8.77
N ALA A 166 -0.45 2.79 8.15
CA ALA A 166 -0.27 3.89 7.21
C ALA A 166 -1.03 5.13 7.69
N SER A 167 -0.54 6.29 7.29
CA SER A 167 -1.18 7.57 7.58
C SER A 167 -1.27 8.40 6.32
N ILE A 168 -2.47 8.93 6.05
CA ILE A 168 -2.68 9.93 5.00
C ILE A 168 -2.90 11.25 5.71
N SER A 169 -2.10 12.25 5.40
CA SER A 169 -2.23 13.56 6.02
C SER A 169 -2.02 14.65 4.99
N LYS A 170 -2.60 15.82 5.28
CA LYS A 170 -2.32 17.01 4.51
C LYS A 170 -0.84 17.33 4.70
N ALA A 171 -0.08 17.41 3.62
CA ALA A 171 1.31 17.83 3.61
C ALA A 171 1.37 19.22 4.27
N ARG A 172 1.79 19.26 5.54
CA ARG A 172 1.83 20.51 6.32
C ARG A 172 2.80 21.46 5.65
N LYS A 173 2.42 22.74 5.60
CA LYS A 173 3.34 23.87 5.42
C LYS A 173 4.35 23.80 6.58
N GLY A 174 5.54 23.27 6.31
CA GLY A 174 6.72 23.54 7.09
C GLY A 174 7.36 24.80 6.56
#